data_AF-A0A1G1SSK0-F1
#
_entry.id   AF-A0A1G1SSK0-F1
#
_cell.length_a   1.000
_cell.length_b   1.000
_cell.length_c   1.000
_cell.angle_alpha   90.00
_cell.angle_beta   90.00
_cell.angle_gamma   90.00
#
_symmetry.space_group_name_H-M   'P 1'
#
loop_
_entity.id
_entity.type
_entity.pdbx_description
1 polymer ?
#
loop_
_entity_poly.entity_id
_entity_poly.type
_entity_poly.pdbx_seq_one_letter_code
_entity_poly.pdbx_strand_id
1 'polypeptide(L)'
;MLAAAEMSDFALALVGTGTVVAAVLMANPPARTDSALFRRWTRGLPADVAARVSDADWKRLVRTYYAWAMGALLVLGALILWVLPAQRALPATTLFCLATVFGARFFVRRHLLRQAPPLA
;
A
#
# COMPACT_ATOMS: atom_id res chain seq x y z
N MET A 1 17.82 -20.38 18.84
CA MET A 1 17.32 -20.78 17.50
C MET A 1 15.79 -20.72 17.41
N LEU A 2 15.04 -21.23 18.40
CA LEU A 2 13.56 -21.15 18.44
C LEU A 2 12.99 -19.73 18.25
N ALA A 3 13.42 -18.75 19.05
CA ALA A 3 12.94 -17.37 18.91
C ALA A 3 13.23 -16.72 17.54
N ALA A 4 14.27 -17.18 16.84
CA ALA A 4 14.60 -16.69 15.50
C ALA A 4 13.65 -17.27 14.44
N ALA A 5 13.36 -18.57 14.51
CA ALA A 5 12.36 -19.20 13.65
C ALA A 5 10.97 -18.58 13.85
N GLU A 6 10.54 -18.38 15.10
CA GLU A 6 9.25 -17.74 15.41
C GLU A 6 9.12 -16.32 14.82
N MET A 7 10.22 -15.54 14.80
CA MET A 7 10.23 -14.22 14.19
C MET A 7 10.09 -14.25 12.67
N SER A 8 10.74 -15.20 11.99
CA SER A 8 10.60 -15.39 10.54
C SER A 8 9.19 -15.84 10.16
N ASP A 9 8.63 -16.80 10.92
CA ASP A 9 7.28 -17.32 10.68
C ASP A 9 6.22 -16.23 10.87
N PHE A 10 6.36 -15.42 11.91
CA PHE A 10 5.49 -14.28 12.13
C PHE A 10 5.62 -13.23 11.00
N ALA A 11 6.84 -12.94 10.53
CA ALA A 11 7.05 -12.03 9.41
C ALA A 11 6.43 -12.56 8.10
N LEU A 12 6.55 -13.86 7.83
CA LEU A 12 5.91 -14.51 6.68
C LEU A 12 4.38 -14.48 6.78
N ALA A 13 3.81 -14.73 7.97
CA ALA A 13 2.37 -14.64 8.20
C ALA A 13 1.84 -13.21 7.95
N LEU A 14 2.59 -12.20 8.36
CA LEU A 14 2.31 -10.78 8.08
C LEU A 14 2.31 -10.50 6.57
N VAL A 15 3.35 -10.95 5.85
CA VAL A 15 3.44 -10.79 4.39
C VAL A 15 2.30 -11.51 3.67
N GLY A 16 1.99 -12.75 4.08
CA GLY A 16 0.89 -13.54 3.53
C GLY A 16 -0.45 -12.82 3.70
N THR A 17 -0.74 -12.36 4.90
CA THR A 17 -1.98 -11.61 5.20
C THR A 17 -2.05 -10.32 4.40
N GLY A 18 -0.95 -9.55 4.33
CA GLY A 18 -0.87 -8.34 3.51
C GLY A 18 -1.13 -8.61 2.03
N THR A 19 -0.63 -9.72 1.51
CA THR A 19 -0.81 -10.12 0.11
C THR A 19 -2.27 -10.43 -0.20
N VAL A 20 -2.95 -11.16 0.70
CA VAL A 20 -4.39 -11.45 0.58
C VAL A 20 -5.20 -10.16 0.63
N VAL A 21 -4.91 -9.26 1.57
CA VAL A 21 -5.59 -7.96 1.67
C VAL A 21 -5.39 -7.13 0.40
N ALA A 22 -4.16 -7.09 -0.15
CA ALA A 22 -3.88 -6.40 -1.39
C ALA A 22 -4.67 -6.99 -2.57
N ALA A 23 -4.76 -8.31 -2.68
CA ALA A 23 -5.55 -8.98 -3.71
C ALA A 23 -7.04 -8.65 -3.59
N VAL A 24 -7.59 -8.66 -2.36
CA VAL A 24 -9.00 -8.29 -2.09
C VAL A 24 -9.28 -6.84 -2.50
N LEU A 25 -8.38 -5.90 -2.15
CA LEU A 25 -8.56 -4.48 -2.49
C LEU A 25 -8.35 -4.20 -3.99
N MET A 26 -7.56 -5.01 -4.68
CA MET A 26 -7.42 -4.96 -6.12
C MET A 26 -8.70 -5.48 -6.82
N ALA A 27 -9.25 -6.60 -6.37
CA ALA A 27 -10.50 -7.13 -6.90
C ALA A 27 -11.69 -6.20 -6.61
N ASN A 28 -11.77 -5.72 -5.36
CA ASN A 28 -12.87 -4.94 -4.81
C ASN A 28 -12.38 -3.59 -4.24
N PRO A 29 -11.98 -2.63 -5.11
CA PRO A 29 -11.54 -1.33 -4.65
C PRO A 29 -12.72 -0.56 -4.01
N PRO A 30 -12.53 0.07 -2.83
CA PRO A 30 -13.59 0.78 -2.13
C PRO A 30 -14.05 2.00 -2.93
N ALA A 31 -15.36 2.30 -2.89
CA ALA A 31 -15.94 3.48 -3.52
C ALA A 31 -15.41 4.79 -2.90
N ARG A 32 -15.31 5.87 -3.68
CA ARG A 32 -14.76 7.16 -3.25
C ARG A 32 -15.53 7.76 -2.06
N THR A 33 -16.86 7.78 -2.14
CA THR A 33 -17.76 8.53 -1.25
C THR A 33 -17.68 8.10 0.21
N ASP A 34 -17.52 6.79 0.45
CA ASP A 34 -17.54 6.23 1.81
C ASP A 34 -16.17 5.72 2.28
N SER A 35 -15.16 5.84 1.42
CA SER A 35 -13.83 5.33 1.71
C SER A 35 -13.10 6.18 2.74
N ALA A 36 -12.94 5.62 3.95
CA ALA A 36 -11.99 6.13 4.94
C ALA A 36 -10.56 6.22 4.37
N LEU A 37 -10.24 5.34 3.41
CA LEU A 37 -8.96 5.28 2.73
C LEU A 37 -8.78 6.48 1.78
N PHE A 38 -9.82 6.88 1.04
CA PHE A 38 -9.84 8.11 0.24
C PHE A 38 -9.59 9.32 1.14
N ARG A 39 -10.37 9.48 2.22
CA ARG A 39 -10.19 10.59 3.19
C ARG A 39 -8.79 10.66 3.78
N ARG A 40 -8.20 9.50 4.13
CA ARG A 40 -6.83 9.44 4.66
C ARG A 40 -5.81 9.84 3.61
N TRP A 41 -5.92 9.34 2.38
CA TRP A 41 -4.92 9.59 1.33
C TRP A 41 -5.01 11.00 0.73
N THR A 42 -6.20 11.61 0.72
CA THR A 42 -6.40 12.98 0.22
C THR A 42 -6.32 14.05 1.31
N ARG A 43 -6.19 13.68 2.60
CA ARG A 43 -6.06 14.66 3.70
C ARG A 43 -4.93 15.65 3.43
N GLY A 44 -5.25 16.94 3.35
CA GLY A 44 -4.29 18.02 3.07
C GLY A 44 -4.07 18.33 1.58
N LEU A 45 -4.91 17.77 0.69
CA LEU A 45 -5.08 18.29 -0.66
C LEU A 45 -6.08 19.47 -0.67
N PRO A 46 -5.96 20.40 -1.63
CA PRO A 46 -6.98 21.39 -1.90
C PRO A 46 -8.35 20.71 -2.16
N ALA A 47 -9.42 21.31 -1.65
CA ALA A 47 -10.77 20.72 -1.67
C ALA A 47 -11.29 20.53 -3.11
N ASP A 48 -10.95 21.44 -4.01
CA ASP A 48 -11.27 21.40 -5.44
C ASP A 48 -10.59 20.23 -6.16
N VAL A 49 -9.34 19.92 -5.83
CA VAL A 49 -8.60 18.77 -6.39
C VAL A 49 -9.22 17.46 -5.92
N ALA A 50 -9.55 17.35 -4.63
CA ALA A 50 -10.18 16.15 -4.07
C ALA A 50 -11.60 15.94 -4.63
N ALA A 51 -12.37 17.01 -4.84
CA ALA A 51 -13.72 16.93 -5.39
C ALA A 51 -13.77 16.45 -6.84
N ARG A 52 -12.74 16.78 -7.64
CA ARG A 52 -12.62 16.40 -9.07
C ARG A 52 -12.32 14.92 -9.31
N VAL A 53 -11.84 14.18 -8.32
CA VAL A 53 -11.46 12.76 -8.49
C VAL A 53 -12.70 11.93 -8.78
N SER A 54 -12.85 11.39 -9.98
CA SER A 54 -13.97 10.51 -10.30
C SER A 54 -13.86 9.18 -9.53
N ASP A 55 -14.99 8.48 -9.32
CA ASP A 55 -14.98 7.15 -8.68
C ASP A 55 -14.21 6.12 -9.53
N ALA A 56 -14.27 6.27 -10.86
CA ALA A 56 -13.52 5.41 -11.79
C ALA A 56 -12.01 5.61 -11.67
N ASP A 57 -11.54 6.86 -11.61
CA ASP A 57 -10.11 7.18 -11.43
C ASP A 57 -9.61 6.71 -10.07
N TRP A 58 -10.42 6.90 -9.03
CA TRP A 58 -10.11 6.40 -7.69
C TRP A 58 -9.94 4.88 -7.67
N LYS A 59 -10.90 4.13 -8.22
CA LYS A 59 -10.82 2.67 -8.30
C LYS A 59 -9.60 2.20 -9.10
N ARG A 60 -9.27 2.90 -10.19
CA ARG A 60 -8.07 2.61 -10.99
C ARG A 60 -6.79 2.85 -10.19
N LEU A 61 -6.68 3.99 -9.51
CA LEU A 61 -5.55 4.34 -8.63
C LEU A 61 -5.33 3.28 -7.56
N VAL A 62 -6.39 2.88 -6.86
CA VAL A 62 -6.35 1.85 -5.82
C VAL A 62 -5.87 0.52 -6.40
N ARG A 63 -6.44 0.08 -7.53
CA ARG A 63 -6.03 -1.17 -8.19
C ARG A 63 -4.56 -1.16 -8.58
N THR A 64 -4.10 -0.09 -9.23
CA THR A 64 -2.71 0.04 -9.65
C THR A 64 -1.77 0.01 -8.45
N TYR A 65 -2.13 0.71 -7.39
CA TYR A 65 -1.34 0.75 -6.17
C TYR A 65 -1.23 -0.64 -5.50
N TYR A 66 -2.36 -1.33 -5.32
CA TYR A 66 -2.37 -2.64 -4.66
C TYR A 66 -1.79 -3.75 -5.53
N ALA A 67 -1.86 -3.66 -6.86
CA ALA A 67 -1.13 -4.56 -7.75
C ALA A 67 0.39 -4.46 -7.53
N TRP A 68 0.91 -3.24 -7.40
CA TRP A 68 2.33 -3.02 -7.10
C TRP A 68 2.69 -3.50 -5.69
N ALA A 69 1.88 -3.15 -4.68
CA ALA A 69 2.10 -3.58 -3.30
C ALA A 69 2.09 -5.12 -3.17
N MET A 70 1.18 -5.80 -3.88
CA MET A 70 1.13 -7.26 -3.91
C MET A 70 2.42 -7.86 -4.48
N GLY A 71 2.89 -7.36 -5.64
CA GLY A 71 4.14 -7.82 -6.24
C GLY A 71 5.33 -7.62 -5.30
N ALA A 72 5.41 -6.48 -4.63
CA ALA A 72 6.49 -6.17 -3.71
C ALA A 72 6.43 -6.99 -2.40
N LEU A 73 5.23 -7.32 -1.91
CA LEU A 73 5.04 -8.26 -0.79
C LEU A 73 5.49 -9.68 -1.14
N LEU A 74 5.20 -10.16 -2.36
CA LEU A 74 5.66 -11.48 -2.81
C LEU A 74 7.19 -11.56 -2.87
N VAL A 75 7.83 -10.51 -3.39
CA VAL A 75 9.31 -10.41 -3.39
C VAL A 75 9.86 -10.40 -1.97
N LEU A 76 9.26 -9.62 -1.07
CA LEU A 76 9.67 -9.59 0.33
C LEU A 76 9.52 -10.96 1.01
N GLY A 77 8.41 -11.66 0.76
CA GLY A 77 8.18 -13.01 1.29
C GLY A 77 9.24 -14.00 0.82
N ALA A 78 9.61 -13.95 -0.47
CA ALA A 78 10.70 -14.76 -1.00
C ALA A 78 12.04 -14.40 -0.34
N LEU A 79 12.33 -13.11 -0.14
CA LEU A 79 13.55 -12.68 0.54
C LEU A 79 13.61 -13.15 1.99
N ILE A 80 12.50 -13.08 2.73
CA ILE A 80 12.42 -13.59 4.12
C ILE A 80 12.66 -15.09 4.17
N LEU A 81 12.08 -15.84 3.24
CA LEU A 81 12.17 -17.30 3.21
C LEU A 81 13.56 -17.80 2.81
N TRP A 82 14.21 -17.14 1.82
CA TRP A 82 15.40 -17.70 1.15
C TRP A 82 16.70 -16.96 1.43
N VAL A 83 16.65 -15.70 1.86
CA VAL A 83 17.83 -14.81 1.85
C VAL A 83 18.08 -14.13 3.20
N LEU A 84 17.04 -13.65 3.86
CA LEU A 84 17.20 -12.82 5.06
C LEU A 84 17.49 -13.68 6.30
N PRO A 85 18.46 -13.25 7.13
CA PRO A 85 18.60 -13.80 8.47
C PRO A 85 17.32 -13.50 9.26
N ALA A 86 16.85 -14.46 10.04
CA ALA A 86 15.63 -14.36 10.85
C ALA A 86 15.51 -13.07 11.68
N GLN A 87 16.61 -12.64 12.31
CA GLN A 87 16.66 -11.40 13.11
C GLN A 87 16.38 -10.12 12.30
N ARG A 88 16.46 -10.16 10.97
CA ARG A 88 16.19 -9.03 10.07
C ARG A 88 14.82 -9.11 9.39
N ALA A 89 14.14 -10.25 9.45
CA ALA A 89 12.85 -10.47 8.79
C ALA A 89 11.80 -9.46 9.27
N LEU A 90 11.62 -9.34 10.59
CA LEU A 90 10.66 -8.40 11.16
C LEU A 90 10.98 -6.92 10.85
N PRO A 91 12.21 -6.42 11.11
CA PRO A 91 12.59 -5.06 10.73
C PRO A 91 12.37 -4.76 9.25
N ALA A 92 12.72 -5.69 8.35
CA ALA A 92 12.53 -5.52 6.91
C ALA A 92 11.04 -5.43 6.56
N THR A 93 10.20 -6.30 7.13
CA THR A 93 8.74 -6.24 6.95
C THR A 93 8.16 -4.95 7.49
N THR A 94 8.58 -4.49 8.68
CA THR A 94 8.10 -3.22 9.25
C THR A 94 8.48 -2.03 8.37
N LEU A 95 9.74 -1.94 7.94
CA LEU A 95 10.20 -0.88 7.04
C LEU A 95 9.45 -0.89 5.71
N PHE A 96 9.22 -2.07 5.16
CA PHE A 96 8.45 -2.24 3.93
C PHE A 96 6.99 -1.79 4.09
N CYS A 97 6.34 -2.17 5.19
CA CYS A 97 4.98 -1.72 5.51
C CYS A 97 4.90 -0.20 5.63
N LEU A 98 5.87 0.43 6.30
CA LEU A 98 5.95 1.89 6.40
C LEU A 98 6.14 2.53 5.02
N ALA A 99 7.10 2.03 4.23
CA ALA A 99 7.37 2.53 2.88
C ALA A 99 6.13 2.42 1.97
N THR A 100 5.38 1.34 2.10
CA THR A 100 4.10 1.13 1.42
C THR A 100 3.10 2.22 1.84
N VAL A 101 2.82 2.39 3.13
CA VAL A 101 1.85 3.39 3.62
C VAL A 101 2.22 4.83 3.20
N PHE A 102 3.49 5.23 3.36
CA PHE A 102 3.95 6.56 2.97
C PHE A 102 3.98 6.74 1.44
N GLY A 103 4.41 5.70 0.72
CA GLY A 103 4.45 5.65 -0.74
C GLY A 103 3.07 5.82 -1.35
N ALA A 104 2.04 5.15 -0.79
CA ALA A 104 0.65 5.30 -1.22
C ALA A 104 0.19 6.75 -1.19
N ARG A 105 0.40 7.40 -0.04
CA ARG A 105 0.00 8.78 0.20
C ARG A 105 0.72 9.72 -0.75
N PHE A 106 2.03 9.55 -0.92
CA PHE A 106 2.82 10.37 -1.82
C PHE A 106 2.41 10.20 -3.29
N PHE A 107 2.28 8.96 -3.74
CA PHE A 107 1.90 8.62 -5.11
C PHE A 107 0.53 9.20 -5.48
N VAL A 108 -0.48 8.97 -4.65
CA VAL A 108 -1.85 9.48 -4.87
C VAL A 108 -1.86 10.99 -4.88
N ARG A 109 -1.22 11.63 -3.89
CA ARG A 109 -1.16 13.10 -3.81
C ARG A 109 -0.51 13.70 -5.05
N ARG A 110 0.63 13.15 -5.47
CA ARG A 110 1.36 13.62 -6.65
C ARG A 110 0.57 13.40 -7.94
N HIS A 111 -0.10 12.27 -8.07
CA HIS A 111 -0.93 11.97 -9.23
C HIS A 111 -2.10 12.97 -9.33
N LEU A 112 -2.80 13.21 -8.23
CA LEU A 112 -3.94 14.13 -8.19
C LEU A 112 -3.53 15.59 -8.41
N LEU A 113 -2.40 16.03 -7.84
CA LEU A 113 -1.89 17.38 -8.06
C LEU A 113 -1.47 17.63 -9.51
N ARG A 114 -0.96 16.61 -10.22
CA ARG A 114 -0.62 16.71 -11.65
C ARG A 114 -1.86 16.80 -12.56
N GLN A 115 -3.00 16.32 -12.08
CA GLN A 115 -4.27 16.41 -12.80
C GLN A 115 -5.00 17.72 -12.52
N ALA A 116 -4.58 18.49 -11.51
CA ALA A 116 -5.10 19.82 -11.28
C ALA A 116 -4.59 20.78 -12.37
N PRO A 117 -5.46 21.57 -13.03
CA PRO A 117 -5.00 22.60 -13.96
C PRO A 117 -4.11 23.61 -13.22
N PRO A 118 -3.22 24.33 -13.93
CA PRO A 118 -2.43 25.40 -13.33
C PRO A 118 -3.38 26.37 -12.62
N LEU A 119 -3.06 26.70 -11.37
CA LEU A 119 -3.75 27.74 -10.62
C LEU A 119 -3.64 29.03 -11.45
N ALA A 120 -4.80 29.48 -11.96
CA ALA A 120 -4.92 30.75 -12.67
C ALA A 120 -4.72 31.93 -11.70
#